data_AF-A0A316GED0-F1
#
_entry.id   AF-A0A316GED0-F1
#
_cell.length_a   1.000
_cell.length_b   1.000
_cell.length_c   1.000
_cell.angle_alpha   90.00
_cell.angle_beta   90.00
_cell.angle_gamma   90.00
#
_symmetry.space_group_name_H-M   'P 1'
#
loop_
_entity.id
_entity.type
_entity.pdbx_description
1 polymer ?
#
loop_
_entity_poly.entity_id
_entity_poly.type
_entity_poly.pdbx_seq_one_letter_code
_entity_poly.pdbx_strand_id
1 'polypeptide(L)'
;MTFPRALALATAFCMSALPAAAQSQLDRMQVVSERANTLMNEAMIIEIPALAGNMPDPTWDDPMRTAYACILDGYVAASSTGAVDSMLDEMEALLEDATADSILNGDMAEDAMLPEGVDEAQAQAILMNCGLMELMMTRMAESGAMGVMMQQSQ
;
A
#
# COMPACT_ATOMS: atom_id res chain seq x y z
N MET A 1 43.33 2.86 56.68
CA MET A 1 42.46 1.67 56.57
C MET A 1 41.31 2.03 55.64
N THR A 2 41.27 1.35 54.49
CA THR A 2 40.11 0.97 53.66
C THR A 2 38.83 1.83 53.72
N PHE A 3 38.38 2.36 52.57
CA PHE A 3 37.21 1.82 51.87
C PHE A 3 37.29 2.09 50.35
N PRO A 4 37.01 1.08 49.50
CA PRO A 4 36.98 1.16 48.04
C PRO A 4 35.53 1.27 47.50
N ARG A 5 35.39 1.31 46.16
CA ARG A 5 34.23 1.03 45.28
C ARG A 5 33.79 2.26 44.48
N ALA A 6 34.08 2.35 43.19
CA ALA A 6 33.60 1.56 42.04
C ALA A 6 32.26 2.07 41.49
N LEU A 7 32.34 2.44 40.20
CA LEU A 7 31.33 2.42 39.13
C LEU A 7 29.94 3.00 39.40
N ALA A 8 29.59 3.99 38.56
CA ALA A 8 28.46 3.84 37.63
C ALA A 8 28.67 4.78 36.43
N LEU A 9 29.19 4.25 35.32
CA LEU A 9 28.94 4.84 34.01
C LEU A 9 27.45 4.64 33.72
N ALA A 10 26.66 5.70 33.81
CA ALA A 10 25.30 5.70 33.29
C ALA A 10 25.39 5.75 31.76
N THR A 11 25.42 4.58 31.12
CA THR A 11 25.18 4.45 29.69
C THR A 11 23.72 4.82 29.46
N ALA A 12 23.48 6.08 29.09
CA ALA A 12 22.18 6.56 28.64
C ALA A 12 21.81 5.81 27.36
N PHE A 13 21.07 4.72 27.52
CA PHE A 13 20.41 4.04 26.41
C PHE A 13 19.23 4.93 26.01
N CYS A 14 19.50 5.91 25.15
CA CYS A 14 18.46 6.62 24.43
C CYS A 14 17.77 5.58 23.52
N MET A 15 16.67 5.00 24.01
CA MET A 15 15.64 4.45 23.14
C MET A 15 15.10 5.65 22.35
N SER A 16 15.70 5.92 21.19
CA SER A 16 15.09 6.75 20.19
C SER A 16 13.84 6.04 19.73
N ALA A 17 12.70 6.37 20.35
CA ALA A 17 11.42 6.28 19.67
C ALA A 17 11.61 7.07 18.37
N LEU A 18 11.70 6.36 17.24
CA LEU A 18 11.71 7.00 15.93
C LEU A 18 10.45 7.88 15.88
N PRO A 19 10.58 9.15 15.50
CA PRO A 19 9.41 10.00 15.38
C PRO A 19 8.52 9.39 14.30
N ALA A 20 7.28 9.06 14.65
CA ALA A 20 6.25 8.60 13.71
C ALA A 20 5.87 9.66 12.64
N ALA A 21 6.63 10.75 12.52
CA ALA A 21 6.36 11.93 11.70
C ALA A 21 7.35 12.10 10.52
N ALA A 22 8.05 11.04 10.10
CA ALA A 22 9.02 11.10 8.99
C ALA A 22 8.94 9.90 8.03
N GLN A 23 7.82 9.18 7.99
CA GLN A 23 7.58 8.18 6.96
C GLN A 23 7.44 8.88 5.62
N SER A 24 8.17 8.43 4.60
CA SER A 24 8.06 9.02 3.26
C SER A 24 6.67 8.73 2.68
N GLN A 25 6.20 9.58 1.76
CA GLN A 25 4.95 9.32 1.01
C GLN A 25 4.94 7.92 0.38
N LEU A 26 6.11 7.45 -0.07
CA LEU A 26 6.26 6.12 -0.64
C LEU A 26 6.07 5.01 0.40
N ASP A 27 6.61 5.18 1.61
CA ASP A 27 6.45 4.18 2.67
C ASP A 27 5.00 4.13 3.19
N ARG A 28 4.34 5.29 3.25
CA ARG A 28 2.90 5.39 3.57
C ARG A 28 2.06 4.68 2.50
N MET A 29 2.30 5.02 1.23
CA MET A 29 1.62 4.39 0.10
C MET A 29 1.82 2.87 0.08
N GLN A 30 3.02 2.39 0.40
CA GLN A 30 3.29 0.96 0.51
C GLN A 30 2.37 0.32 1.56
N VAL A 31 2.39 0.82 2.80
CA VAL A 31 1.58 0.25 3.89
C VAL A 31 0.09 0.25 3.54
N VAL A 32 -0.42 1.38 3.03
CA VAL A 32 -1.83 1.55 2.65
C VAL A 32 -2.22 0.59 1.53
N SER A 33 -1.44 0.53 0.45
CA SER A 33 -1.78 -0.30 -0.71
C SER A 33 -1.62 -1.80 -0.43
N GLU A 34 -0.61 -2.22 0.34
CA GLU A 34 -0.47 -3.62 0.77
C GLU A 34 -1.67 -4.04 1.64
N ARG A 35 -2.14 -3.15 2.53
CA ARG A 35 -3.34 -3.39 3.34
C ARG A 35 -4.60 -3.47 2.47
N ALA A 36 -4.80 -2.53 1.55
CA ALA A 36 -5.94 -2.54 0.64
C ALA A 36 -5.96 -3.79 -0.25
N ASN A 37 -4.81 -4.17 -0.83
CA ASN A 37 -4.68 -5.37 -1.66
C ASN A 37 -4.91 -6.65 -0.84
N THR A 38 -4.47 -6.70 0.41
CA THR A 38 -4.76 -7.83 1.31
C THR A 38 -6.27 -7.99 1.51
N LEU A 39 -6.97 -6.91 1.84
CA LEU A 39 -8.42 -6.92 2.03
C LEU A 39 -9.17 -7.30 0.75
N MET A 40 -8.73 -6.78 -0.40
CA MET A 40 -9.30 -7.11 -1.70
C MET A 40 -9.09 -8.59 -2.06
N ASN A 41 -7.92 -9.14 -1.76
CA ASN A 41 -7.64 -10.57 -1.94
C ASN A 41 -8.53 -11.43 -1.03
N GLU A 42 -8.70 -11.05 0.24
CA GLU A 42 -9.58 -11.72 1.18
C GLU A 42 -11.04 -11.69 0.70
N ALA A 43 -11.51 -10.53 0.23
CA ALA A 43 -12.84 -10.35 -0.37
C ALA A 43 -13.06 -11.28 -1.57
N MET A 44 -12.10 -11.33 -2.50
CA MET A 44 -12.16 -12.24 -3.65
C MET A 44 -12.19 -13.72 -3.25
N ILE A 45 -11.45 -14.11 -2.20
CA ILE A 45 -11.44 -15.48 -1.69
C ILE A 45 -12.77 -15.84 -1.02
N ILE A 46 -13.43 -14.90 -0.34
CA ILE A 46 -14.77 -15.12 0.22
C ILE A 46 -15.76 -15.46 -0.89
N GLU A 47 -15.75 -14.70 -1.99
CA GLU A 47 -16.61 -14.93 -3.15
C GLU A 47 -16.23 -16.19 -3.94
N ILE A 48 -14.93 -16.44 -4.11
CA ILE A 48 -14.39 -17.58 -4.87
C ILE A 48 -13.34 -18.31 -4.03
N PRO A 49 -13.73 -19.27 -3.17
CA PRO A 49 -12.81 -19.98 -2.28
C PRO A 49 -11.67 -20.71 -3.01
N ALA A 50 -11.87 -21.05 -4.29
CA ALA A 50 -10.84 -21.67 -5.13
C ALA A 50 -9.63 -20.76 -5.38
N LEU A 51 -9.77 -19.44 -5.17
CA LEU A 51 -8.66 -18.49 -5.28
C LEU A 51 -7.69 -18.55 -4.09
N ALA A 52 -8.06 -19.24 -3.00
CA ALA A 52 -7.17 -19.41 -1.85
C ALA A 52 -5.83 -20.05 -2.29
N GLY A 53 -4.73 -19.38 -1.98
CA GLY A 53 -3.37 -19.81 -2.38
C GLY A 53 -3.01 -19.52 -3.84
N ASN A 54 -3.90 -18.90 -4.63
CA ASN A 54 -3.67 -18.49 -6.01
C ASN A 54 -3.73 -16.96 -6.18
N MET A 55 -3.86 -16.19 -5.10
CA MET A 55 -3.87 -14.73 -5.15
C MET A 55 -2.44 -14.17 -5.22
N PRO A 56 -2.23 -13.02 -5.91
CA PRO A 56 -0.95 -12.34 -5.88
C PRO A 56 -0.54 -11.99 -4.44
N ASP A 57 0.75 -12.12 -4.15
CA ASP A 57 1.30 -11.62 -2.89
C ASP A 57 1.04 -10.09 -2.80
N PRO A 58 0.34 -9.62 -1.75
CA PRO A 58 0.00 -8.21 -1.62
C PRO A 58 1.23 -7.34 -1.31
N THR A 59 2.34 -7.91 -0.84
CA THR A 59 3.55 -7.17 -0.47
C THR A 59 4.30 -6.64 -1.69
N TRP A 60 4.92 -5.47 -1.55
CA TRP A 60 5.70 -4.84 -2.61
C TRP A 60 7.08 -5.48 -2.78
N ASP A 61 7.44 -5.72 -4.03
CA ASP A 61 8.81 -5.99 -4.47
C ASP A 61 9.46 -4.73 -5.07
N ASP A 62 10.72 -4.83 -5.47
CA ASP A 62 11.47 -3.70 -6.06
C ASP A 62 10.79 -3.08 -7.30
N PRO A 63 10.26 -3.87 -8.25
CA PRO A 63 9.45 -3.34 -9.35
C PRO A 63 8.23 -2.55 -8.89
N MET A 64 7.47 -3.08 -7.93
CA MET A 64 6.28 -2.40 -7.40
C MET A 64 6.65 -1.09 -6.70
N ARG A 65 7.68 -1.11 -5.85
CA ARG A 65 8.19 0.09 -5.20
C ARG A 65 8.65 1.15 -6.20
N THR A 66 9.28 0.73 -7.30
CA THR A 66 9.71 1.64 -8.39
C THR A 66 8.51 2.25 -9.12
N ALA A 67 7.51 1.45 -9.46
CA ALA A 67 6.30 1.92 -10.15
C ALA A 67 5.54 2.95 -9.29
N TYR A 68 5.33 2.67 -8.01
CA TYR A 68 4.65 3.60 -7.11
C TYR A 68 5.45 4.88 -6.82
N ALA A 69 6.78 4.80 -6.76
CA ALA A 69 7.60 6.00 -6.68
C ALA A 69 7.38 6.91 -7.92
N CYS A 70 7.38 6.33 -9.12
CA CYS A 70 7.04 7.06 -10.35
C CYS A 70 5.65 7.67 -10.32
N ILE A 71 4.65 6.95 -9.79
CA ILE A 71 3.27 7.43 -9.69
C ILE A 71 3.18 8.63 -8.75
N LEU A 72 3.77 8.53 -7.55
CA LEU A 72 3.78 9.62 -6.58
C LEU A 72 4.49 10.85 -7.14
N ASP A 73 5.62 10.68 -7.83
CA ASP A 73 6.30 11.78 -8.52
C ASP A 73 5.39 12.43 -9.58
N GLY A 74 4.65 11.62 -10.35
CA GLY A 74 3.67 12.09 -11.32
C GLY A 74 2.53 12.88 -10.69
N TYR A 75 1.99 12.39 -9.57
CA TYR A 75 0.95 13.08 -8.80
C TYR A 75 1.45 14.39 -8.20
N VAL A 76 2.64 14.42 -7.62
CA VAL A 76 3.26 15.65 -7.10
C VAL A 76 3.47 16.67 -8.21
N ALA A 77 3.90 16.24 -9.40
CA ALA A 77 4.08 17.12 -10.55
C ALA A 77 2.77 17.66 -11.12
N ALA A 78 1.70 16.87 -11.06
CA ALA A 78 0.35 17.24 -11.51
C ALA A 78 -0.38 18.17 -10.53
N SER A 79 -0.15 17.97 -9.23
CA SER A 79 -0.85 18.65 -8.15
C SER A 79 0.15 19.33 -7.21
N SER A 80 0.43 18.72 -6.06
CA SER A 80 1.44 19.15 -5.10
C SER A 80 1.75 18.03 -4.10
N THR A 81 2.85 18.16 -3.37
CA THR A 81 3.17 17.28 -2.24
C THR A 81 2.04 17.24 -1.20
N GLY A 82 1.45 18.39 -0.87
CA GLY A 82 0.37 18.47 0.13
C GLY A 82 -0.93 17.79 -0.31
N ALA A 83 -1.24 17.81 -1.61
CA ALA A 83 -2.40 17.09 -2.16
C ALA A 83 -2.20 15.56 -2.05
N VAL A 84 -0.98 15.08 -2.32
CA VAL A 84 -0.61 13.67 -2.14
C VAL A 84 -0.62 13.27 -0.67
N ASP A 85 -0.15 14.13 0.24
CA ASP A 85 -0.24 13.88 1.68
C ASP A 85 -1.70 13.75 2.14
N SER A 86 -2.57 14.63 1.66
CA SER A 86 -4.01 14.60 2.01
C SER A 86 -4.69 13.35 1.49
N MET A 87 -4.40 12.94 0.25
CA MET A 87 -4.87 11.68 -0.32
C MET A 87 -4.43 10.48 0.55
N LEU A 88 -3.16 10.45 0.98
CA LEU A 88 -2.66 9.38 1.85
C LEU A 88 -3.33 9.39 3.23
N ASP A 89 -3.57 10.56 3.83
CA ASP A 89 -4.32 10.69 5.09
C ASP A 89 -5.74 10.10 4.96
N GLU A 90 -6.42 10.39 3.85
CA GLU A 90 -7.77 9.87 3.57
C GLU A 90 -7.77 8.36 3.36
N MET A 91 -6.81 7.83 2.61
CA MET A 91 -6.68 6.38 2.40
C MET A 91 -6.35 5.64 3.71
N GLU A 92 -5.49 6.19 4.55
CA GLU A 92 -5.17 5.63 5.87
C GLU A 92 -6.41 5.60 6.77
N ALA A 93 -7.17 6.69 6.82
CA ALA A 93 -8.41 6.78 7.58
C ALA A 93 -9.48 5.80 7.08
N LEU A 94 -9.61 5.65 5.75
CA LEU A 94 -10.54 4.70 5.14
C LEU A 94 -10.20 3.26 5.54
N LEU A 95 -8.91 2.92 5.62
CA LEU A 95 -8.45 1.56 5.90
C LEU A 95 -8.38 1.20 7.38
N GLU A 96 -8.49 2.16 8.30
CA GLU A 96 -8.37 1.95 9.75
C GLU A 96 -9.35 0.88 10.25
N ASP A 97 -10.61 0.96 9.80
CA ASP A 97 -11.69 0.02 10.15
C ASP A 97 -12.14 -0.86 8.96
N ALA A 98 -11.41 -0.82 7.84
CA ALA A 98 -11.79 -1.58 6.65
C ALA A 98 -11.64 -3.09 6.84
N THR A 99 -12.62 -3.83 6.33
CA THR A 99 -12.70 -5.28 6.33
C THR A 99 -12.94 -5.80 4.91
N ALA A 100 -12.70 -7.09 4.67
CA ALA A 100 -13.03 -7.70 3.38
C ALA A 100 -14.53 -7.55 3.07
N ASP A 101 -15.39 -7.68 4.09
CA ASP A 101 -16.84 -7.47 3.96
C ASP A 101 -17.16 -6.02 3.58
N SER A 102 -16.50 -5.01 4.14
CA SER A 102 -16.76 -3.61 3.75
C SER A 102 -16.34 -3.33 2.31
N ILE A 103 -15.27 -3.96 1.82
CA ILE A 103 -14.90 -3.90 0.39
C ILE A 103 -15.99 -4.53 -0.49
N LEU A 104 -16.50 -5.72 -0.12
CA LEU A 104 -17.57 -6.39 -0.88
C LEU A 104 -18.88 -5.58 -0.92
N ASN A 105 -19.17 -4.81 0.13
CA ASN A 105 -20.35 -3.96 0.20
C ASN A 105 -20.18 -2.59 -0.48
N GLY A 106 -19.01 -2.30 -1.05
CA GLY A 106 -18.74 -1.07 -1.81
C GLY A 106 -18.44 0.15 -0.94
N ASP A 107 -17.96 -0.05 0.30
CA ASP A 107 -17.65 1.04 1.22
C ASP A 107 -16.33 1.76 0.89
N MET A 108 -15.55 1.24 -0.07
CA MET A 108 -14.36 1.95 -0.58
C MET A 108 -14.79 2.95 -1.65
N ALA A 109 -14.70 4.24 -1.33
CA ALA A 109 -14.94 5.30 -2.30
C ALA A 109 -13.86 5.28 -3.40
N GLU A 110 -14.29 5.10 -4.66
CA GLU A 110 -13.41 5.16 -5.84
C GLU A 110 -12.73 6.54 -5.99
N ASP A 111 -13.39 7.60 -5.53
CA ASP A 111 -12.90 8.98 -5.60
C ASP A 111 -11.79 9.29 -4.55
N ALA A 112 -11.69 8.50 -3.47
CA ALA A 112 -10.76 8.76 -2.36
C ALA A 112 -9.29 8.39 -2.67
N MET A 113 -9.01 8.01 -3.91
CA MET A 113 -7.69 7.51 -4.32
C MET A 113 -6.93 8.45 -5.26
N LEU A 114 -7.48 9.65 -5.51
CA LEU A 114 -6.85 10.66 -6.37
C LEU A 114 -6.48 11.91 -5.57
N PRO A 115 -5.26 12.46 -5.76
CA PRO A 115 -4.91 13.75 -5.16
C PRO A 115 -5.74 14.88 -5.76
N GLU A 116 -6.04 15.90 -4.93
CA GLU A 116 -6.73 17.09 -5.40
C GLU A 116 -6.03 17.72 -6.63
N GLY A 117 -6.81 17.98 -7.67
CA GLY A 117 -6.31 18.58 -8.91
C GLY A 117 -5.78 17.58 -9.95
N VAL A 118 -5.77 16.28 -9.64
CA VAL A 118 -5.52 15.22 -10.63
C VAL A 118 -6.86 14.65 -11.08
N ASP A 119 -7.18 14.76 -12.38
CA ASP A 119 -8.36 14.10 -12.94
C ASP A 119 -8.09 12.62 -13.29
N GLU A 120 -9.16 11.85 -13.52
CA GLU A 120 -9.06 10.42 -13.85
C GLU A 120 -8.20 10.14 -15.09
N ALA A 121 -8.31 10.97 -16.14
CA ALA A 121 -7.57 10.77 -17.38
C ALA A 121 -6.07 10.97 -17.16
N GLN A 122 -5.71 11.97 -16.36
CA GLN A 122 -4.35 12.25 -15.95
C GLN A 122 -3.81 11.15 -15.04
N ALA A 123 -4.60 10.68 -14.07
CA ALA A 123 -4.23 9.57 -13.21
C ALA A 123 -3.97 8.30 -14.02
N GLN A 124 -4.88 7.93 -14.92
CA GLN A 124 -4.71 6.79 -15.81
C GLN A 124 -3.45 6.91 -16.67
N ALA A 125 -3.17 8.10 -17.21
CA ALA A 125 -1.95 8.35 -17.97
C ALA A 125 -0.68 8.16 -17.11
N ILE A 126 -0.68 8.62 -15.86
CA ILE A 126 0.43 8.41 -14.91
C ILE A 126 0.62 6.92 -14.62
N LEU A 127 -0.46 6.20 -14.30
CA LEU A 127 -0.41 4.77 -14.01
C LEU A 127 0.15 3.96 -15.18
N MET A 128 -0.29 4.25 -16.41
CA MET A 128 0.22 3.61 -17.63
C MET A 128 1.69 3.94 -17.88
N ASN A 129 2.10 5.21 -17.75
CA ASN A 129 3.48 5.62 -17.97
C ASN A 129 4.45 5.01 -16.94
N CYS A 130 3.98 4.75 -15.73
CA CYS A 130 4.74 4.10 -14.67
C CYS A 130 4.68 2.56 -14.71
N GLY A 131 3.96 1.97 -15.67
CA GLY A 131 3.92 0.53 -15.91
C GLY A 131 3.19 -0.29 -14.85
N LEU A 132 2.34 0.35 -14.02
CA LEU A 132 1.64 -0.36 -12.94
C LEU A 132 0.68 -1.43 -13.49
N MET A 133 0.03 -1.15 -14.62
CA MET A 133 -0.95 -2.07 -15.22
C MET A 133 -0.27 -3.36 -15.71
N GLU A 134 0.85 -3.25 -16.41
CA GLU A 134 1.66 -4.39 -16.85
C GLU A 134 2.18 -5.20 -15.66
N LEU A 135 2.61 -4.51 -14.59
CA LEU A 135 3.08 -5.16 -13.38
C LEU A 135 1.96 -5.96 -12.69
N MET A 136 0.79 -5.35 -12.51
CA MET A 136 -0.36 -6.01 -11.89
C MET A 136 -0.81 -7.24 -12.69
N MET A 137 -0.86 -7.13 -14.03
CA MET A 137 -1.16 -8.29 -14.89
C MET A 137 -0.12 -9.40 -14.75
N THR A 138 1.16 -9.04 -14.65
CA THR A 138 2.26 -10.01 -14.47
C THR A 138 2.11 -10.76 -13.15
N ARG A 139 1.91 -10.05 -12.03
CA ARG A 139 1.73 -10.69 -10.72
C ARG A 139 0.46 -11.56 -10.66
N MET A 140 -0.61 -11.13 -11.33
CA MET A 140 -1.83 -11.94 -11.46
C MET A 140 -1.60 -13.21 -12.28
N ALA A 141 -0.80 -13.13 -13.35
CA ALA A 141 -0.43 -14.30 -14.15
C ALA A 141 0.41 -15.30 -13.34
N GLU A 142 1.37 -14.79 -12.57
CA GLU A 142 2.27 -15.61 -11.75
C GLU A 142 1.58 -16.19 -10.53
N SER A 143 0.53 -15.54 -10.02
CA SER A 143 -0.23 -16.00 -8.86
C SER A 143 -1.04 -17.29 -9.09
N GLY A 144 -1.41 -17.58 -10.34
CA GLY A 144 -2.33 -18.68 -10.67
C GLY A 144 -3.81 -18.30 -10.61
N ALA A 145 -4.17 -17.10 -10.10
CA ALA A 145 -5.54 -16.61 -10.02
C ALA A 145 -6.28 -16.70 -11.37
N MET A 146 -5.62 -16.29 -12.47
CA MET A 146 -6.21 -16.36 -13.81
C MET A 146 -6.57 -17.79 -14.22
N GLY A 147 -5.73 -18.77 -13.87
CA GLY A 147 -5.98 -20.18 -14.15
C GLY A 147 -7.21 -20.71 -13.40
N VAL A 148 -7.39 -20.28 -12.15
CA VAL A 148 -8.57 -20.62 -11.34
C VAL A 148 -9.83 -19.97 -11.92
N MET A 149 -9.79 -18.67 -12.23
CA MET A 149 -10.94 -17.96 -12.81
C MET A 149 -11.40 -18.55 -14.15
N MET A 150 -10.47 -18.98 -15.00
CA MET A 150 -10.80 -19.68 -16.26
C MET A 150 -11.43 -21.06 -16.07
N GLN A 151 -11.20 -21.71 -14.92
CA GLN A 151 -11.83 -23.00 -14.60
C GLN A 151 -13.24 -22.83 -14.01
N GLN A 152 -13.52 -21.69 -13.37
CA GLN A 152 -14.84 -21.39 -12.82
C GLN A 152 -15.86 -20.93 -13.88
N SER A 153 -15.41 -20.51 -15.07
CA SER A 153 -16.28 -20.07 -16.18
C SER A 153 -16.65 -21.18 -17.17
N GLN A 154 -16.26 -22.42 -16.90
CA GLN A 154 -16.59 -23.63 -17.67
C GLN A 154 -17.65 -24.46 -16.94
#